data_AF-A0A7G8HBD1-F1
#
_entry.id   AF-A0A7G8HBD1-F1
#
_cell.length_a   1.000
_cell.length_b   1.000
_cell.length_c   1.000
_cell.angle_alpha   90.00
_cell.angle_beta   90.00
_cell.angle_gamma   90.00
#
_symmetry.space_group_name_H-M   'P 1'
#
loop_
_entity.id
_entity.type
_entity.pdbx_description
1 polymer ?
#
loop_
_entity_poly.entity_id
_entity_poly.type
_entity_poly.pdbx_seq_one_letter_code
_entity_poly.pdbx_strand_id
1 'polypeptide(L)' 'MKDMLSTNLESPNAADACVTESQVNAYFECLTLCNLDDGSCYEQCILVHLKNEVEACKR' A
#
# COMPACT_ATOMS: atom_id res chain seq x y z
N MET A 1 -26.72 -1.42 -11.30
CA MET A 1 -25.92 -0.60 -10.37
C MET A 1 -25.03 -1.60 -9.66
N LYS A 2 -23.81 -1.82 -10.19
CA LYS A 2 -22.95 -2.96 -9.78
C LYS A 2 -22.22 -2.60 -8.50
N ASP A 3 -22.24 -3.58 -7.62
CA ASP A 3 -21.88 -3.61 -6.22
C ASP A 3 -20.61 -2.84 -5.87
N MET A 4 -20.78 -1.93 -4.92
CA MET A 4 -19.73 -1.20 -4.22
C MET A 4 -18.96 -2.23 -3.39
N LEU A 5 -17.83 -2.70 -3.92
CA LEU A 5 -16.90 -3.56 -3.20
C LEU A 5 -16.30 -2.74 -2.05
N SER A 6 -16.98 -2.75 -0.90
CA SER A 6 -16.39 -2.37 0.37
C SER A 6 -15.34 -3.41 0.73
N THR A 7 -14.16 -3.28 0.15
CA THR A 7 -12.97 -4.01 0.60
C THR A 7 -12.62 -3.43 1.96
N ASN A 8 -13.19 -4.02 3.02
CA ASN A 8 -12.59 -3.95 4.34
C ASN A 8 -11.26 -4.71 4.25
N LEU A 9 -10.23 -4.07 3.70
CA LEU A 9 -8.85 -4.37 4.07
C LEU A 9 -8.73 -3.88 5.51
N GLU A 10 -9.24 -4.67 6.46
CA GLU A 10 -8.72 -4.61 7.81
C GLU A 10 -7.27 -5.07 7.69
N SER A 11 -6.38 -4.08 7.53
CA SER A 11 -4.96 -4.30 7.62
C SER A 11 -4.73 -4.91 9.00
N PRO A 12 -4.21 -6.15 9.13
CA PRO A 12 -4.05 -6.81 10.43
C PRO A 12 -3.13 -6.02 11.39
N ASN A 13 -2.52 -4.93 10.91
CA ASN A 13 -1.64 -4.01 11.62
C ASN A 13 -2.19 -2.57 11.78
N ALA A 14 -3.50 -2.32 11.59
CA ALA A 14 -4.07 -0.98 11.77
C ALA A 14 -3.81 -0.37 13.17
N ALA A 15 -3.47 -1.20 14.16
CA ALA A 15 -3.11 -0.76 15.52
C ALA A 15 -1.66 -0.23 15.67
N ASP A 16 -0.77 -0.43 14.68
CA ASP A 16 0.66 -0.06 14.73
C ASP A 16 1.10 0.83 13.55
N ALA A 17 0.15 1.36 12.77
CA ALA A 17 0.46 2.08 11.54
C ALA A 17 0.90 3.52 11.82
N CYS A 18 2.22 3.79 11.87
CA CYS A 18 2.77 5.14 11.64
C CYS A 18 2.77 5.49 10.14
N VAL A 19 1.73 5.09 9.43
CA VAL A 19 1.65 5.24 7.98
C VAL A 19 0.84 6.48 7.69
N THR A 20 1.44 7.41 6.94
CA THR A 20 0.73 8.64 6.54
C THR A 20 -0.17 8.37 5.34
N GLU A 21 -1.26 9.12 5.21
CA GLU A 21 -2.15 9.08 4.04
C GLU A 21 -1.37 9.23 2.72
N SER A 22 -0.35 10.09 2.71
CA SER A 22 0.52 10.29 1.56
C SER A 22 1.30 9.03 1.15
N GLN A 23 1.73 8.21 2.12
CA GLN A 23 2.44 6.95 1.84
C GLN A 23 1.51 5.87 1.31
N VAL A 24 0.27 5.82 1.81
CA VAL A 24 -0.77 4.93 1.29
C VAL A 24 -1.13 5.32 -0.14
N ASN A 25 -1.32 6.62 -0.40
CA ASN A 25 -1.64 7.11 -1.74
C ASN A 25 -0.52 6.81 -2.75
N ALA A 26 0.73 7.05 -2.37
CA ALA A 26 1.89 6.73 -3.21
C ALA A 26 2.02 5.23 -3.50
N TYR A 27 1.65 4.36 -2.55
CA TYR A 27 1.61 2.92 -2.78
C TYR A 27 0.57 2.54 -3.83
N PHE A 28 -0.66 3.04 -3.72
CA PHE A 28 -1.70 2.77 -4.71
C PHE A 28 -1.36 3.34 -6.10
N GLU A 29 -0.80 4.55 -6.16
CA GLU A 29 -0.30 5.11 -7.41
C GLU A 29 0.76 4.20 -8.06
N CYS A 30 1.72 3.68 -7.29
CA CYS A 30 2.71 2.73 -7.77
C CYS A 30 2.07 1.46 -8.37
N LEU A 31 1.10 0.87 -7.67
CA LEU A 31 0.41 -0.34 -8.14
C LEU A 31 -0.36 -0.10 -9.45
N THR A 32 -0.94 1.09 -9.63
CA THR A 32 -1.71 1.41 -10.85
C THR A 32 -0.84 1.62 -12.09
N LEU A 33 0.46 1.86 -11.91
CA LEU A 33 1.43 1.96 -13.00
C LEU A 33 2.00 0.60 -13.41
N CYS A 34 1.82 -0.43 -12.58
CA CYS A 34 2.28 -1.78 -12.88
C CYS A 34 1.37 -2.49 -13.89
N ASN A 35 1.97 -3.21 -14.82
CA ASN A 35 1.25 -4.21 -15.60
C ASN A 35 0.94 -5.41 -14.71
N LEU A 36 -0.28 -5.95 -14.82
CA LEU A 36 -0.75 -7.09 -14.01
C LEU A 36 0.12 -8.35 -14.18
N ASP A 37 0.73 -8.53 -15.35
CA ASP A 37 1.63 -9.65 -15.64
C ASP A 37 3.07 -9.44 -15.12
N ASP A 38 3.41 -8.23 -14.66
CA ASP A 38 4.72 -7.91 -14.13
C ASP A 38 4.71 -8.00 -12.59
N GLY A 39 4.80 -9.22 -12.08
CA GLY A 39 4.90 -9.50 -10.65
C GLY A 39 6.06 -8.78 -9.95
N SER A 40 7.13 -8.45 -10.68
CA SER A 40 8.29 -7.75 -10.12
C SER A 40 8.00 -6.27 -9.85
N CYS A 41 7.12 -5.65 -10.65
CA CYS A 41 6.67 -4.28 -10.42
C CYS A 41 5.88 -4.18 -9.10
N TYR A 42 4.98 -5.12 -8.84
CA TYR A 42 4.23 -5.19 -7.58
C TYR A 42 5.16 -5.38 -6.38
N GLU A 43 6.14 -6.28 -6.49
CA GLU A 43 7.12 -6.52 -5.44
C GLU A 43 7.90 -5.24 -5.09
N GLN A 44 8.34 -4.48 -6.09
CA GLN A 44 9.02 -3.20 -5.86
C GLN A 44 8.12 -2.18 -5.16
N CYS A 45 6.86 -2.04 -5.57
CA CYS A 45 5.91 -1.13 -4.91
C CYS A 45 5.68 -1.51 -3.43
N ILE A 46 5.58 -2.81 -3.13
CA ILE A 46 5.41 -3.32 -1.76
C ILE A 46 6.67 -3.04 -0.92
N LEU A 47 7.87 -3.33 -1.46
CA LEU A 47 9.13 -3.10 -0.74
C LEU A 47 9.35 -1.63 -0.41
N VAL A 48 9.03 -0.73 -1.35
CA VAL A 48 9.11 0.72 -1.12
C VAL A 48 8.12 1.16 -0.03
N HIS A 49 6.88 0.66 -0.08
CA HIS A 49 5.89 0.96 0.95
C HIS A 49 6.35 0.53 2.34
N LEU A 50 6.75 -0.73 2.51
CA LEU A 50 7.23 -1.27 3.79
C LEU A 50 8.43 -0.51 4.35
N LYS A 51 9.38 -0.13 3.49
CA LYS A 51 10.53 0.69 3.90
C LYS A 51 10.09 2.04 4.45
N ASN A 52 9.10 2.68 3.82
CA ASN A 52 8.59 3.97 4.24
C ASN A 52 7.80 3.89 5.56
N GLU A 53 7.09 2.79 5.81
CA GLU A 53 6.43 2.53 7.10
C GLU A 53 7.46 2.45 8.24
N VAL A 54 8.53 1.67 8.04
CA VAL A 54 9.61 1.52 9.04
C VAL A 54 10.29 2.84 9.36
N GLU A 55 10.56 3.67 8.34
CA GLU A 55 11.17 4.99 8.55
C GLU A 55 10.23 6.00 9.20
N ALA A 56 8.92 5.90 8.95
CA ALA A 56 7.93 6.74 9.63
C ALA A 56 7.77 6.38 11.11
N CYS A 57 7.80 5.09 11.45
CA CYS A 57 7.74 4.58 12.83
C CYS A 57 8.98 4.87 13.69
N LYS A 58 10.11 5.28 13.10
CA LYS A 58 11.37 5.55 13.83
C LYS A 58 11.47 6.94 14.49
N ARG A 59 10.38 7.72 14.50
CA ARG A 59 10.34 9.06 15.11
C ARG A 59 10.14 9.06 16.61
#